data_AF-A0AA39UQK1-F1
#
_entry.id   AF-A0AA39UQK1-F1
#
_cell.length_a   1.000
_cell.length_b   1.000
_cell.length_c   1.000
_cell.angle_alpha   90.00
_cell.angle_beta   90.00
_cell.angle_gamma   90.00
#
_symmetry.space_group_name_H-M   'P 1'
#
loop_
_entity.id
_entity.type
_entity.pdbx_description
1 polymer ?
#
loop_
_entity_poly.entity_id
_entity_poly.type
_entity_poly.pdbx_seq_one_letter_code
_entity_poly.pdbx_strand_id
1 'polypeptide(L)'
;MLLPQSLRAAAFLRRPICCSIPAGRFFSSRPSTLTLLRTSFRAGFATKAPKKPLANKPSVAQKTAPKAEVPPPPKADEMPILPPKSVGIWLMISSSLVLTIVVVGGVTRLTESGLSITEWNPITGMIPPLSADQWDIEFTKYKATPEFHLLNHSITVEEFKRIFYMEWAHRALGRIAGLVFVGPLAYFAFKRKISRSLAVKLSGIAALFAAQGLLGWYMVKSGLDQSLMETPGAVPRVSQYRLAAHLGLALVLYAGMFYTAMSTIKEFKFTQEGALWQGQKLKAFAQALASPGMKRLHLQTRVLAGLVFLTALSGAFVAGLDAGLLYNEFPLMGGRIAPPADELFNRDYCKSPDGSDLWWRNILENPTTVQFDHRVLAITTYFGIGWLWLRSRKATIPVATRRAIAAAFGMANVQALLGITTLWYLVPIPLAASHQAGSVLLLSAMIHALLTFKKPGAAAQAWKLWKSKVPARK
;
A
#
# COMPACT_ATOMS: atom_id res chain seq x y z
N MET A 1 32.62 45.19 5.80
CA MET A 1 33.10 44.17 6.74
C MET A 1 33.09 42.84 5.98
N LEU A 2 34.28 42.29 5.76
CA LEU A 2 34.61 41.29 4.73
C LEU A 2 34.18 39.87 5.12
N LEU A 3 33.61 39.13 4.16
CA LEU A 3 33.46 37.66 4.17
C LEU A 3 34.37 37.11 3.06
N PRO A 4 35.27 36.16 3.32
CA PRO A 4 36.12 35.61 2.27
C PRO A 4 35.44 34.45 1.54
N GLN A 5 35.52 34.53 0.22
CA GLN A 5 35.40 33.44 -0.74
C GLN A 5 36.59 32.48 -0.58
N SER A 6 36.37 31.17 -0.72
CA SER A 6 37.36 30.30 -1.38
C SER A 6 36.70 29.06 -1.99
N LEU A 7 36.40 29.18 -3.28
CA LEU A 7 36.33 28.09 -4.25
C LEU A 7 37.76 27.72 -4.66
N ARG A 8 38.12 26.44 -4.68
CA ARG A 8 39.08 25.92 -5.67
C ARG A 8 38.65 24.55 -6.18
N ALA A 9 38.28 24.56 -7.45
CA ALA A 9 38.10 23.42 -8.32
C ALA A 9 39.45 22.77 -8.67
N ALA A 10 39.45 21.46 -8.88
CA ALA A 10 40.48 20.76 -9.66
C ALA A 10 39.81 20.16 -10.89
N ALA A 11 40.06 20.79 -12.03
CA ALA A 11 39.67 20.33 -13.35
C ALA A 11 40.70 19.31 -13.86
N PHE A 12 40.25 18.15 -14.34
CA PHE A 12 41.06 17.26 -15.17
C PHE A 12 40.62 17.35 -16.63
N LEU A 13 41.62 17.60 -17.48
CA LEU A 13 41.55 17.90 -18.90
C LEU A 13 41.11 16.70 -19.75
N ARG A 14 40.16 16.95 -20.67
CA ARG A 14 39.84 16.08 -21.81
C ARG A 14 40.89 16.22 -22.91
N ARG A 15 41.27 15.10 -23.53
CA ARG A 15 41.83 15.05 -24.89
C ARG A 15 40.85 14.31 -25.81
N PRO A 16 40.62 14.78 -27.06
CA PRO A 16 39.78 14.08 -28.02
C PRO A 16 40.63 13.11 -28.85
N ILE A 17 40.15 11.88 -29.06
CA ILE A 17 40.66 11.03 -30.15
C ILE A 17 39.51 10.88 -31.14
N CYS A 18 39.77 11.45 -32.31
CA CYS A 18 38.97 11.34 -33.52
C CYS A 18 39.38 10.04 -34.23
N CYS A 19 38.45 9.17 -34.59
CA CYS A 19 38.68 8.18 -35.64
C CYS A 19 37.39 7.85 -36.39
N SER A 20 37.41 8.34 -37.62
CA SER A 20 36.70 8.02 -38.85
C SER A 20 35.96 6.67 -38.93
N ILE A 21 34.71 6.77 -39.37
CA ILE A 21 33.87 5.70 -39.91
C ILE A 21 34.20 5.49 -41.40
N PRO A 22 34.14 4.28 -41.96
CA PRO A 22 33.73 4.10 -43.33
C PRO A 22 32.34 3.49 -43.42
N ALA A 23 31.52 4.14 -44.26
CA ALA A 23 30.20 3.71 -44.67
C ALA A 23 30.29 2.51 -45.62
N GLY A 24 29.46 1.50 -45.39
CA GLY A 24 29.18 0.41 -46.33
C GLY A 24 27.66 0.24 -46.48
N ARG A 25 27.15 0.49 -47.69
CA ARG A 25 25.74 0.41 -48.07
C ARG A 25 25.33 -1.01 -48.52
N PHE A 26 24.00 -1.19 -48.60
CA PHE A 26 23.23 -2.22 -49.33
C PHE A 26 23.21 -3.60 -48.65
N PHE A 27 22.06 -4.26 -48.41
CA PHE A 27 20.96 -4.52 -49.34
C PHE A 27 19.55 -4.60 -48.70
N SER A 28 18.55 -4.43 -49.57
CA SER A 28 17.11 -4.51 -49.30
C SER A 28 16.59 -5.96 -49.24
N SER A 29 15.59 -6.23 -48.39
CA SER A 29 14.39 -7.00 -48.78
C SER A 29 13.32 -6.96 -47.69
N ARG A 30 12.08 -6.80 -48.14
CA ARG A 30 10.81 -6.61 -47.42
C ARG A 30 10.29 -7.88 -46.72
N PRO A 31 9.18 -7.79 -45.94
CA PRO A 31 8.91 -8.64 -44.79
C PRO A 31 8.04 -9.86 -45.11
N SER A 32 8.09 -10.88 -44.26
CA SER A 32 7.15 -12.00 -44.28
C SER A 32 6.28 -11.99 -43.02
N THR A 33 5.00 -11.73 -43.26
CA THR A 33 3.85 -11.95 -42.39
C THR A 33 3.81 -13.36 -41.81
N LEU A 34 3.62 -13.48 -40.49
CA LEU A 34 3.25 -14.74 -39.86
C LEU A 34 1.86 -14.60 -39.22
N THR A 35 0.92 -15.26 -39.89
CA THR A 35 -0.51 -15.33 -39.61
C THR A 35 -0.80 -16.23 -38.42
N LEU A 36 -1.75 -15.79 -37.59
CA LEU A 36 -2.37 -16.52 -36.49
C LEU A 36 -2.89 -17.90 -36.90
N LEU A 37 -2.52 -18.94 -36.14
CA LEU A 37 -3.21 -20.22 -36.11
C LEU A 37 -4.12 -20.27 -34.87
N ARG A 38 -5.42 -20.02 -35.11
CA ARG A 38 -6.53 -20.31 -34.20
C ARG A 38 -6.95 -21.76 -34.44
N THR A 39 -6.71 -22.65 -33.49
CA THR A 39 -7.28 -24.00 -33.49
C THR A 39 -8.72 -23.94 -33.00
N SER A 40 -9.68 -24.23 -33.90
CA SER A 40 -11.08 -24.46 -33.56
C SER A 40 -11.30 -25.95 -33.31
N PHE A 41 -11.83 -26.29 -32.13
CA PHE A 41 -12.38 -27.62 -31.87
C PHE A 41 -13.84 -27.63 -32.33
N ARG A 42 -14.12 -28.45 -33.35
CA ARG A 42 -15.46 -28.73 -33.87
C ARG A 42 -15.74 -30.21 -33.60
N ALA A 43 -16.60 -30.51 -32.64
CA ALA A 43 -17.17 -31.84 -32.46
C ALA A 43 -18.63 -31.78 -32.88
N GLY A 44 -18.95 -32.48 -33.96
CA GLY A 44 -20.31 -32.65 -34.45
C GLY A 44 -20.97 -33.85 -33.78
N PHE A 45 -22.25 -33.69 -33.42
CA PHE A 45 -23.20 -34.79 -33.36
C PHE A 45 -24.50 -34.29 -33.98
N ALA A 46 -24.86 -34.92 -35.10
CA ALA A 46 -26.12 -34.76 -35.78
C ALA A 46 -26.95 -36.02 -35.51
N THR A 47 -28.16 -35.85 -34.99
CA THR A 47 -29.21 -36.88 -35.06
C THR A 47 -30.52 -36.20 -35.45
N LYS A 48 -30.99 -36.54 -36.66
CA LYS A 48 -32.33 -36.19 -37.17
C LYS A 48 -33.39 -36.92 -36.35
N ALA A 49 -34.47 -36.23 -35.98
CA ALA A 49 -35.72 -36.83 -35.55
C ALA A 49 -36.88 -36.29 -36.40
N PRO A 50 -37.90 -37.10 -36.75
CA PRO A 50 -38.89 -36.77 -37.76
C PRO A 50 -40.04 -35.88 -37.22
N LYS A 51 -40.58 -35.05 -38.12
CA LYS A 51 -41.80 -34.24 -37.91
C LYS A 51 -43.04 -35.15 -37.93
N LYS A 52 -43.92 -35.00 -36.93
CA LYS A 52 -45.33 -35.46 -36.98
C LYS A 52 -46.27 -34.23 -36.90
N PRO A 53 -47.44 -34.26 -37.56
CA PRO A 53 -48.34 -33.11 -37.64
C PRO A 53 -49.23 -32.94 -36.39
N LEU A 54 -49.72 -31.72 -36.22
CA LEU A 54 -50.59 -31.24 -35.15
C LEU A 54 -51.85 -32.11 -34.97
N ALA A 55 -52.12 -32.46 -33.72
CA ALA A 55 -53.44 -32.90 -33.27
C ALA A 55 -53.97 -31.90 -32.23
N ASN A 56 -55.18 -31.39 -32.48
CA ASN A 56 -55.94 -30.52 -31.59
C ASN A 56 -56.07 -31.14 -30.19
N LYS A 57 -55.77 -30.36 -29.14
CA LYS A 57 -56.18 -30.66 -27.77
C LYS A 57 -57.22 -29.64 -27.29
N PRO A 58 -58.20 -30.04 -26.48
CA PRO A 58 -59.32 -29.20 -26.09
C PRO A 58 -58.88 -28.09 -25.12
N SER A 59 -59.62 -26.97 -25.15
CA SER A 59 -59.59 -25.91 -24.14
C SER A 59 -59.74 -26.50 -22.73
N VAL A 60 -58.66 -26.45 -21.95
CA VAL A 60 -58.71 -26.72 -20.51
C VAL A 60 -59.01 -25.40 -19.82
N ALA A 61 -60.14 -25.37 -19.12
CA ALA A 61 -60.59 -24.29 -18.27
C ALA A 61 -59.45 -23.76 -17.38
N GLN A 62 -59.29 -22.43 -17.35
CA GLN A 62 -58.44 -21.73 -16.39
C GLN A 62 -58.92 -22.04 -14.97
N LYS A 63 -58.28 -23.00 -14.30
CA LYS A 63 -58.26 -23.04 -12.84
C LYS A 63 -57.45 -21.83 -12.37
N THR A 64 -58.13 -20.86 -11.77
CA THR A 64 -57.51 -19.83 -10.95
C THR A 64 -56.63 -20.50 -9.91
N ALA A 65 -55.31 -20.36 -10.05
CA ALA A 65 -54.38 -20.82 -9.03
C ALA A 65 -54.67 -20.07 -7.73
N PRO A 66 -54.71 -20.75 -6.56
CA PRO A 66 -54.82 -20.07 -5.29
C PRO A 66 -53.64 -19.10 -5.16
N LYS A 67 -53.92 -17.85 -4.78
CA LYS A 67 -52.90 -16.87 -4.37
C LYS A 67 -52.04 -17.55 -3.31
N ALA A 68 -50.82 -17.96 -3.67
CA ALA A 68 -49.87 -18.46 -2.70
C ALA A 68 -49.65 -17.35 -1.66
N GLU A 69 -50.16 -17.59 -0.47
CA GLU A 69 -49.99 -16.69 0.67
C GLU A 69 -48.49 -16.57 0.92
N VAL A 70 -47.94 -15.39 0.67
CA VAL A 70 -46.50 -15.15 0.78
C VAL A 70 -46.15 -15.40 2.25
N PRO A 71 -45.26 -16.36 2.57
CA PRO A 71 -44.94 -16.65 3.96
C PRO A 71 -44.43 -15.37 4.64
N PRO A 72 -44.80 -15.15 5.91
CA PRO A 72 -44.42 -13.96 6.64
C PRO A 72 -42.89 -13.80 6.64
N PRO A 73 -42.37 -12.57 6.56
CA PRO A 73 -40.93 -12.35 6.60
C PRO A 73 -40.33 -12.97 7.88
N PRO A 74 -39.12 -13.55 7.81
CA PRO A 74 -38.47 -14.18 8.95
C PRO A 74 -38.36 -13.21 10.13
N LYS A 75 -38.34 -13.72 11.36
CA LYS A 75 -38.22 -12.85 12.53
C LYS A 75 -36.83 -12.19 12.55
N ALA A 76 -36.72 -11.02 13.18
CA ALA A 76 -35.46 -10.29 13.25
C ALA A 76 -34.31 -11.12 13.86
N ASP A 77 -34.64 -12.02 14.77
CA ASP A 77 -33.68 -12.87 15.49
C ASP A 77 -33.12 -14.03 14.62
N GLU A 78 -33.79 -14.35 13.51
CA GLU A 78 -33.35 -15.33 12.50
C GLU A 78 -32.46 -14.70 11.42
N MET A 79 -32.32 -13.37 11.42
CA MET A 79 -31.56 -12.65 10.42
C MET A 79 -30.04 -12.80 10.64
N PRO A 80 -29.23 -12.85 9.57
CA PRO A 80 -27.78 -12.92 9.70
C PRO A 80 -27.23 -11.68 10.42
N ILE A 81 -26.23 -11.86 11.28
CA ILE A 81 -25.59 -10.76 12.01
C ILE A 81 -25.06 -9.71 11.03
N LEU A 82 -25.59 -8.48 11.13
CA LEU A 82 -25.08 -7.31 10.42
C LEU A 82 -24.22 -6.48 11.39
N PRO A 83 -22.92 -6.34 11.14
CA PRO A 83 -22.07 -5.53 12.01
C PRO A 83 -22.56 -4.07 12.05
N PRO A 84 -22.66 -3.47 13.25
CA PRO A 84 -23.10 -2.09 13.38
C PRO A 84 -22.06 -1.11 12.82
N LYS A 85 -22.49 0.11 12.50
CA LYS A 85 -21.60 1.20 12.03
C LYS A 85 -20.41 1.44 12.96
N SER A 86 -20.59 1.26 14.27
CA SER A 86 -19.55 1.44 15.29
C SER A 86 -18.35 0.51 15.08
N VAL A 87 -18.55 -0.73 14.61
CA VAL A 87 -17.45 -1.64 14.26
C VAL A 87 -16.62 -1.05 13.12
N GLY A 88 -17.27 -0.49 12.11
CA GLY A 88 -16.59 0.17 11.01
C GLY A 88 -15.86 1.46 11.43
N ILE A 89 -16.43 2.26 12.34
CA ILE A 89 -15.77 3.46 12.87
C ILE A 89 -14.55 3.10 13.71
N TRP A 90 -14.65 2.08 14.56
CA TRP A 90 -13.53 1.57 15.35
C TRP A 90 -12.36 1.12 14.45
N LEU A 91 -12.64 0.35 13.39
CA LEU A 91 -11.62 -0.05 12.43
C LEU A 91 -11.04 1.14 11.67
N MET A 92 -11.84 2.19 11.41
CA MET A 92 -11.35 3.42 10.80
C MET A 92 -10.35 4.12 11.72
N ILE A 93 -10.71 4.30 13.00
CA ILE A 93 -9.81 4.86 14.04
C ILE A 93 -8.52 4.04 14.13
N SER A 94 -8.64 2.70 14.16
CA SER A 94 -7.48 1.80 14.22
C SER A 94 -6.58 1.98 12.99
N SER A 95 -7.15 2.05 11.78
CA SER A 95 -6.37 2.28 10.56
C SER A 95 -5.71 3.65 10.52
N SER A 96 -6.38 4.71 11.00
CA SER A 96 -5.79 6.05 11.09
C SER A 96 -4.60 6.06 12.06
N LEU A 97 -4.69 5.35 13.18
CA LEU A 97 -3.59 5.23 14.12
C LEU A 97 -2.40 4.47 13.51
N VAL A 98 -2.64 3.41 12.72
CA VAL A 98 -1.57 2.73 11.95
C VAL A 98 -0.92 3.69 10.95
N LEU A 99 -1.69 4.54 10.26
CA LEU A 99 -1.12 5.58 9.40
C LEU A 99 -0.23 6.54 10.19
N THR A 100 -0.67 7.01 11.36
CA THR A 100 0.15 7.86 12.24
C THR A 100 1.44 7.15 12.64
N ILE A 101 1.39 5.88 13.02
CA ILE A 101 2.57 5.06 13.34
C ILE A 101 3.51 4.98 12.16
N VAL A 102 3.00 4.75 10.94
CA VAL A 102 3.83 4.73 9.72
C VAL A 102 4.55 6.07 9.54
N VAL A 103 3.89 7.21 9.73
CA VAL A 103 4.53 8.53 9.61
C VAL A 103 5.59 8.74 10.69
N VAL A 104 5.27 8.47 11.95
CA VAL A 104 6.21 8.62 13.08
C VAL A 104 7.40 7.67 12.94
N GLY A 105 7.18 6.44 12.47
CA GLY A 105 8.25 5.49 12.16
C GLY A 105 9.14 5.96 11.01
N GLY A 106 8.55 6.62 9.99
CA GLY A 106 9.31 7.28 8.93
C GLY A 106 10.21 8.40 9.49
N VAL A 107 9.67 9.26 10.36
CA VAL A 107 10.46 10.29 11.03
C VAL A 107 11.57 9.66 11.87
N THR A 108 11.27 8.62 12.65
CA THR A 108 12.25 7.89 13.48
C THR A 108 13.42 7.35 12.65
N ARG A 109 13.17 6.89 11.42
CA ARG A 109 14.23 6.48 10.49
C ARG A 109 15.03 7.67 9.97
N LEU A 110 14.35 8.74 9.55
CA LEU A 110 14.96 9.93 8.95
C LEU A 110 15.76 10.77 9.96
N THR A 111 15.46 10.66 11.25
CA THR A 111 16.21 11.28 12.36
C THR A 111 17.22 10.33 12.98
N GLU A 112 17.48 9.17 12.35
CA GLU A 112 18.42 8.15 12.82
C GLU A 112 18.21 7.78 14.30
N SER A 113 16.95 7.74 14.72
CA SER A 113 16.59 7.51 16.12
C SER A 113 16.23 6.05 16.40
N GLY A 114 16.20 5.19 15.37
CA GLY A 114 15.64 3.85 15.44
C GLY A 114 16.45 2.81 16.21
N LEU A 115 17.61 3.17 16.77
CA LEU A 115 18.50 2.29 17.52
C LEU A 115 18.82 2.83 18.94
N SER A 116 18.16 3.90 19.37
CA SER A 116 18.36 4.55 20.67
C SER A 116 17.84 3.72 21.87
N ILE A 117 16.89 2.80 21.65
CA ILE A 117 16.32 1.91 22.65
C ILE A 117 16.70 0.46 22.34
N THR A 118 17.68 -0.06 23.08
CA THR A 118 18.26 -1.40 22.87
C THR A 118 17.40 -2.54 23.41
N GLU A 119 16.55 -2.26 24.39
CA GLU A 119 15.73 -3.27 25.05
C GLU A 119 14.33 -3.41 24.44
N TRP A 120 13.78 -4.62 24.54
CA TRP A 120 12.41 -4.92 24.20
C TRP A 120 11.59 -5.12 25.46
N ASN A 121 11.02 -4.03 25.97
CA ASN A 121 10.16 -4.00 27.16
C ASN A 121 8.69 -3.72 26.74
N PRO A 122 7.85 -4.76 26.49
CA PRO A 122 6.50 -4.56 25.95
C PRO A 122 5.57 -3.80 26.88
N ILE A 123 5.71 -4.01 28.20
CA ILE A 123 4.80 -3.48 29.22
C ILE A 123 5.39 -2.24 29.88
N THR A 124 6.55 -2.36 30.54
CA THR A 124 7.17 -1.29 31.33
C THR A 124 7.66 -0.12 30.47
N GLY A 125 8.01 -0.37 29.20
CA GLY A 125 8.46 0.66 28.25
C GLY A 125 7.37 1.64 27.77
N MET A 126 6.17 1.62 28.35
CA MET A 126 5.15 2.65 28.13
C MET A 126 5.50 3.98 28.80
N ILE A 127 6.23 3.94 29.92
CA ILE A 127 6.65 5.12 30.68
C ILE A 127 8.13 5.37 30.35
N PRO A 128 8.50 6.54 29.81
CA PRO A 128 9.90 6.87 29.57
C PRO A 128 10.64 7.15 30.89
N PRO A 129 11.98 7.18 30.91
CA PRO A 129 12.74 7.58 32.08
C PRO A 129 12.31 8.94 32.62
N LEU A 130 12.10 9.04 33.94
CA LEU A 130 11.59 10.24 34.62
C LEU A 130 12.63 10.90 35.54
N SER A 131 13.61 10.14 36.04
CA SER A 131 14.70 10.65 36.89
C SER A 131 16.04 10.72 36.14
N ALA A 132 16.98 11.52 36.66
CA ALA A 132 18.33 11.61 36.13
C ALA A 132 19.03 10.24 36.11
N ASP A 133 18.97 9.49 37.21
CA ASP A 133 19.56 8.15 37.31
C ASP A 133 19.02 7.18 36.25
N GLN A 134 17.72 7.23 35.95
CA GLN A 134 17.12 6.40 34.91
C GLN A 134 17.61 6.80 33.51
N TRP A 135 17.82 8.10 33.26
CA TRP A 135 18.40 8.56 32.01
C TRP A 135 19.86 8.13 31.86
N ASP A 136 20.64 8.14 32.94
CA ASP A 136 22.03 7.70 32.91
C ASP A 136 22.14 6.20 32.63
N ILE A 137 21.22 5.38 33.15
CA ILE A 137 21.13 3.94 32.83
C ILE A 137 20.88 3.74 31.33
N GLU A 138 19.86 4.37 30.76
CA GLU A 138 19.53 4.22 29.35
C GLU A 138 20.63 4.78 28.43
N PHE A 139 21.24 5.90 28.81
CA PHE A 139 22.34 6.48 28.05
C PHE A 139 23.59 5.60 28.11
N THR A 140 23.86 4.95 29.25
CA THR A 140 24.95 3.96 29.39
C THR A 140 24.74 2.76 28.45
N LYS A 141 23.49 2.27 28.33
CA LYS A 141 23.16 1.22 27.36
C LYS A 141 23.40 1.69 25.92
N TYR A 142 23.00 2.91 25.60
CA TYR A 142 23.21 3.49 24.28
C TYR A 142 24.70 3.67 23.93
N LYS A 143 25.53 4.08 24.90
CA LYS A 143 26.98 4.21 24.72
C LYS A 143 27.68 2.91 24.31
N ALA A 144 27.10 1.76 24.64
CA ALA A 144 27.62 0.44 24.26
C ALA A 144 27.19 -0.02 22.85
N THR A 145 26.42 0.81 22.12
CA THR A 145 25.93 0.46 20.78
C THR A 145 26.91 0.86 19.67
N PRO A 146 26.91 0.15 18.53
CA PRO A 146 27.66 0.56 17.36
C PRO A 146 27.30 1.97 16.85
N GLU A 147 26.04 2.40 17.00
CA GLU A 147 25.57 3.73 16.59
C GLU A 147 26.28 4.84 17.39
N PHE A 148 26.41 4.67 18.71
CA PHE A 148 27.19 5.61 19.52
C PHE A 148 28.67 5.60 19.12
N HIS A 149 29.29 4.43 18.99
CA HIS A 149 30.72 4.34 18.69
C HIS A 149 31.10 4.91 17.30
N LEU A 150 30.29 4.67 16.28
CA LEU A 150 30.62 5.00 14.89
C LEU A 150 30.06 6.35 14.42
N LEU A 151 28.89 6.77 14.92
CA LEU A 151 28.19 7.97 14.44
C LEU A 151 28.04 9.04 15.53
N ASN A 152 27.63 8.66 16.74
CA ASN A 152 27.13 9.59 17.75
C ASN A 152 28.02 9.71 19.01
N HIS A 153 29.33 9.49 18.89
CA HIS A 153 30.24 9.36 20.04
C HIS A 153 30.38 10.63 20.90
N SER A 154 30.00 11.79 20.35
CA SER A 154 30.09 13.10 21.02
C SER A 154 28.75 13.66 21.51
N ILE A 155 27.66 12.89 21.39
CA ILE A 155 26.30 13.36 21.73
C ILE A 155 26.15 13.58 23.25
N THR A 156 25.46 14.64 23.67
CA THR A 156 25.12 14.86 25.08
C THR A 156 23.90 14.02 25.51
N VAL A 157 23.63 13.94 26.82
CA VAL A 157 22.43 13.25 27.32
C VAL A 157 21.14 13.95 26.86
N GLU A 158 21.15 15.28 26.69
CA GLU A 158 20.02 16.06 26.17
C GLU A 158 19.73 15.74 24.70
N GLU A 159 20.76 15.57 23.90
CA GLU A 159 20.64 15.17 22.50
C GLU A 159 20.21 13.71 22.39
N PHE A 160 20.74 12.82 23.24
CA PHE A 160 20.27 11.43 23.37
C PHE A 160 18.77 11.36 23.71
N LYS A 161 18.28 12.21 24.63
CA LYS A 161 16.85 12.29 24.96
C LYS A 161 15.99 12.57 23.73
N ARG A 162 16.45 13.40 22.78
CA ARG A 162 15.68 13.72 21.56
C ARG A 162 15.47 12.50 20.68
N ILE A 163 16.53 11.74 20.41
CA ILE A 163 16.42 10.50 19.62
C ILE A 163 15.63 9.43 20.37
N PHE A 164 15.84 9.30 21.69
CA PHE A 164 15.10 8.38 22.54
C PHE A 164 13.60 8.67 22.53
N TYR A 165 13.18 9.92 22.70
CA TYR A 165 11.76 10.27 22.72
C TYR A 165 11.08 10.00 21.37
N MET A 166 11.78 10.18 20.25
CA MET A 166 11.23 9.86 18.93
C MET A 166 10.96 8.35 18.80
N GLU A 167 11.94 7.53 19.16
CA GLU A 167 11.78 6.07 19.11
C GLU A 167 10.75 5.57 20.13
N TRP A 168 10.78 6.09 21.36
CA TRP A 168 9.81 5.81 22.40
C TRP A 168 8.38 6.13 21.91
N ALA A 169 8.17 7.30 21.30
CA ALA A 169 6.86 7.70 20.79
C ALA A 169 6.36 6.72 19.72
N HIS A 170 7.23 6.32 18.78
CA HIS A 170 6.90 5.31 17.77
C HIS A 170 6.48 3.98 18.40
N ARG A 171 7.28 3.46 19.36
CA ARG A 171 6.99 2.19 20.07
C ARG A 171 5.74 2.28 20.94
N ALA A 172 5.52 3.39 21.64
CA ALA A 172 4.37 3.65 22.49
C ALA A 172 3.08 3.70 21.66
N LEU A 173 3.08 4.37 20.50
CA LEU A 173 1.95 4.37 19.57
C LEU A 173 1.60 2.95 19.10
N GLY A 174 2.61 2.11 18.81
CA GLY A 174 2.40 0.69 18.48
C GLY A 174 1.63 -0.09 19.55
N ARG A 175 1.97 0.14 20.84
CA ARG A 175 1.29 -0.47 21.99
C ARG A 175 -0.14 0.06 22.15
N ILE A 176 -0.32 1.38 22.05
CA ILE A 176 -1.65 2.02 22.09
C ILE A 176 -2.54 1.47 20.97
N ALA A 177 -1.99 1.30 19.76
CA ALA A 177 -2.73 0.72 18.65
C ALA A 177 -3.15 -0.73 18.90
N GLY A 178 -2.29 -1.52 19.56
CA GLY A 178 -2.64 -2.87 20.00
C GLY A 178 -3.86 -2.86 20.94
N LEU A 179 -3.88 -1.98 21.94
CA LEU A 179 -5.00 -1.84 22.87
C LEU A 179 -6.29 -1.33 22.18
N VAL A 180 -6.15 -0.29 21.35
CA VAL A 180 -7.27 0.30 20.59
C VAL A 180 -7.88 -0.70 19.60
N PHE A 181 -7.11 -1.67 19.11
CA PHE A 181 -7.64 -2.75 18.29
C PHE A 181 -8.21 -3.89 19.15
N VAL A 182 -7.43 -4.48 20.05
CA VAL A 182 -7.81 -5.70 20.77
C VAL A 182 -8.99 -5.47 21.74
N GLY A 183 -9.05 -4.33 22.43
CA GLY A 183 -10.10 -4.03 23.40
C GLY A 183 -11.51 -4.04 22.78
N PRO A 184 -11.78 -3.20 21.76
CA PRO A 184 -13.07 -3.21 21.07
C PRO A 184 -13.35 -4.54 20.33
N LEU A 185 -12.32 -5.22 19.81
CA LEU A 185 -12.49 -6.56 19.21
C LEU A 185 -13.10 -7.54 20.23
N ALA A 186 -12.52 -7.61 21.44
CA ALA A 186 -13.02 -8.46 22.52
C ALA A 186 -14.46 -8.08 22.91
N TYR A 187 -14.73 -6.78 23.09
CA TYR A 187 -16.08 -6.28 23.40
C TYR A 187 -17.12 -6.67 22.33
N PHE A 188 -16.84 -6.43 21.05
CA PHE A 188 -17.77 -6.72 19.97
C PHE A 188 -17.96 -8.22 19.74
N ALA A 189 -16.92 -9.03 19.96
CA ALA A 189 -17.00 -10.49 19.92
C ALA A 189 -17.91 -11.02 21.05
N PHE A 190 -17.68 -10.56 22.29
CA PHE A 190 -18.50 -10.92 23.45
C PHE A 190 -19.98 -10.54 23.26
N LYS A 191 -20.25 -9.35 22.71
CA LYS A 191 -21.60 -8.88 22.41
C LYS A 191 -22.21 -9.50 21.13
N ARG A 192 -21.56 -10.48 20.49
CA ARG A 192 -22.01 -11.14 19.25
C ARG A 192 -22.36 -10.14 18.13
N LYS A 193 -21.66 -9.00 18.06
CA LYS A 193 -21.85 -7.93 17.06
C LYS A 193 -21.01 -8.15 15.79
N ILE A 194 -20.26 -9.25 15.73
CA ILE A 194 -19.35 -9.60 14.63
C ILE A 194 -19.88 -10.87 13.95
N SER A 195 -20.10 -10.81 12.64
CA SER A 195 -20.48 -12.00 11.87
C SER A 195 -19.29 -12.95 11.69
N ARG A 196 -19.53 -14.25 11.48
CA ARG A 196 -18.45 -15.25 11.29
C ARG A 196 -17.45 -14.85 10.19
N SER A 197 -17.93 -14.33 9.07
CA SER A 197 -17.06 -13.85 7.97
C SER A 197 -16.20 -12.65 8.38
N LEU A 198 -16.74 -11.75 9.22
CA LEU A 198 -15.97 -10.62 9.74
C LEU A 198 -14.98 -11.09 10.80
N ALA A 199 -15.34 -12.05 11.65
CA ALA A 199 -14.45 -12.62 12.66
C ALA A 199 -13.17 -13.19 12.03
N VAL A 200 -13.28 -13.98 10.96
CA VAL A 200 -12.11 -14.51 10.23
C VAL A 200 -11.18 -13.40 9.72
N LYS A 201 -11.76 -12.31 9.18
CA LYS A 201 -10.96 -11.16 8.72
C LYS A 201 -10.27 -10.45 9.88
N LEU A 202 -10.97 -10.26 10.99
CA LEU A 202 -10.43 -9.62 12.19
C LEU A 202 -9.35 -10.48 12.85
N SER A 203 -9.49 -11.80 12.84
CA SER A 203 -8.43 -12.72 13.29
C SER A 203 -7.18 -12.61 12.41
N GLY A 204 -7.35 -12.52 11.08
CA GLY A 204 -6.23 -12.27 10.17
C GLY A 204 -5.55 -10.93 10.45
N ILE A 205 -6.32 -9.86 10.68
CA ILE A 205 -5.78 -8.54 11.05
C ILE A 205 -5.06 -8.60 12.41
N ALA A 206 -5.59 -9.33 13.38
CA ALA A 206 -4.94 -9.52 14.68
C ALA A 206 -3.59 -10.25 14.53
N ALA A 207 -3.54 -11.28 13.69
CA ALA A 207 -2.30 -12.01 13.40
C ALA A 207 -1.27 -11.10 12.71
N LEU A 208 -1.69 -10.28 11.73
CA LEU A 208 -0.82 -9.28 11.09
C LEU A 208 -0.31 -8.25 12.11
N PHE A 209 -1.13 -7.85 13.07
CA PHE A 209 -0.72 -6.93 14.13
C PHE A 209 0.38 -7.54 15.02
N ALA A 210 0.21 -8.80 15.45
CA ALA A 210 1.22 -9.51 16.21
C ALA A 210 2.52 -9.69 15.40
N ALA A 211 2.40 -10.08 14.13
CA ALA A 211 3.53 -10.20 13.22
C ALA A 211 4.25 -8.85 13.03
N GLN A 212 3.52 -7.73 13.00
CA GLN A 212 4.12 -6.39 12.89
C GLN A 212 4.98 -6.06 14.10
N GLY A 213 4.53 -6.39 15.32
CA GLY A 213 5.32 -6.24 16.53
C GLY A 213 6.59 -7.10 16.52
N LEU A 214 6.46 -8.39 16.18
CA LEU A 214 7.60 -9.31 16.07
C LEU A 214 8.61 -8.87 15.00
N LEU A 215 8.13 -8.39 13.86
CA LEU A 215 8.98 -7.88 12.79
C LEU A 215 9.67 -6.58 13.19
N GLY A 216 9.00 -5.71 13.95
CA GLY A 216 9.60 -4.49 14.51
C GLY A 216 10.76 -4.82 15.47
N TRP A 217 10.58 -5.80 16.36
CA TRP A 217 11.66 -6.32 17.21
C TRP A 217 12.84 -6.87 16.40
N TYR A 218 12.55 -7.73 15.42
CA TYR A 218 13.58 -8.32 14.55
C TYR A 218 14.34 -7.26 13.72
N MET A 219 13.64 -6.21 13.29
CA MET A 219 14.20 -5.16 12.46
C MET A 219 15.34 -4.40 13.14
N VAL A 220 15.24 -4.13 14.44
CA VAL A 220 16.27 -3.39 15.21
C VAL A 220 17.58 -4.19 15.34
N LYS A 221 17.49 -5.53 15.40
CA LYS A 221 18.65 -6.40 15.62
C LYS A 221 19.80 -6.18 14.62
N SER A 222 19.53 -5.79 13.37
CA SER A 222 20.60 -5.57 12.39
C SER A 222 21.44 -4.33 12.67
N GLY A 223 20.88 -3.31 13.31
CA GLY A 223 21.60 -2.08 13.61
C GLY A 223 22.42 -2.14 14.90
N LEU A 224 22.14 -3.13 15.76
CA LEU A 224 22.84 -3.35 17.04
C LEU A 224 23.94 -4.43 16.94
N ASP A 225 24.26 -4.90 15.73
CA ASP A 225 25.24 -5.96 15.52
C ASP A 225 26.66 -5.43 15.76
N GLN A 226 27.37 -6.02 16.72
CA GLN A 226 28.70 -5.57 17.13
C GLN A 226 29.76 -5.74 16.03
N SER A 227 29.55 -6.68 15.08
CA SER A 227 30.43 -6.88 13.93
C SER A 227 30.52 -5.66 13.00
N LEU A 228 29.57 -4.71 13.12
CA LEU A 228 29.60 -3.45 12.38
C LEU A 228 30.79 -2.58 12.77
N MET A 229 31.29 -2.67 14.00
CA MET A 229 32.49 -1.92 14.42
C MET A 229 33.78 -2.52 13.84
N GLU A 230 33.76 -3.79 13.47
CA GLU A 230 34.89 -4.50 12.88
C GLU A 230 34.92 -4.39 11.34
N THR A 231 33.81 -3.99 10.73
CA THR A 231 33.65 -3.90 9.28
C THR A 231 34.00 -2.50 8.77
N PRO A 232 35.07 -2.32 7.99
CA PRO A 232 35.44 -1.00 7.47
C PRO A 232 34.32 -0.40 6.62
N GLY A 233 33.90 0.82 6.96
CA GLY A 233 32.85 1.56 6.23
C GLY A 233 31.43 1.08 6.47
N ALA A 234 31.20 0.18 7.44
CA ALA A 234 29.84 -0.20 7.84
C ALA A 234 29.12 0.98 8.52
N VAL A 235 27.85 1.16 8.18
CA VAL A 235 26.98 2.17 8.79
C VAL A 235 25.99 1.45 9.72
N PRO A 236 25.95 1.77 11.02
CA PRO A 236 25.02 1.16 11.95
C PRO A 236 23.61 1.67 11.69
N ARG A 237 22.85 0.90 10.91
CA ARG A 237 21.46 1.21 10.56
C ARG A 237 20.65 -0.06 10.42
N VAL A 238 19.33 0.09 10.50
CA VAL A 238 18.40 -0.99 10.17
C VAL A 238 18.57 -1.38 8.71
N SER A 239 18.67 -2.69 8.44
CA SER A 239 18.73 -3.21 7.08
C SER A 239 17.51 -2.77 6.27
N GLN A 240 17.75 -2.25 5.06
CA GLN A 240 16.69 -1.83 4.13
C GLN A 240 15.70 -2.96 3.82
N TYR A 241 16.14 -4.22 3.85
CA TYR A 241 15.26 -5.37 3.70
C TYR A 241 14.26 -5.51 4.86
N ARG A 242 14.74 -5.34 6.10
CA ARG A 242 13.89 -5.42 7.29
C ARG A 242 12.97 -4.21 7.39
N LEU A 243 13.47 -3.02 7.04
CA LEU A 243 12.68 -1.79 6.93
C LEU A 243 11.56 -1.93 5.91
N ALA A 244 11.87 -2.40 4.70
CA ALA A 244 10.87 -2.63 3.66
C ALA A 244 9.84 -3.70 4.07
N ALA A 245 10.29 -4.81 4.67
CA ALA A 245 9.36 -5.82 5.19
C ALA A 245 8.42 -5.25 6.25
N HIS A 246 8.95 -4.46 7.20
CA HIS A 246 8.17 -3.84 8.26
C HIS A 246 7.16 -2.82 7.74
N LEU A 247 7.56 -1.95 6.80
CA LEU A 247 6.64 -1.01 6.14
C LEU A 247 5.60 -1.76 5.31
N GLY A 248 6.00 -2.76 4.53
CA GLY A 248 5.10 -3.56 3.70
C GLY A 248 4.02 -4.24 4.52
N LEU A 249 4.38 -4.85 5.65
CA LEU A 249 3.43 -5.47 6.58
C LEU A 249 2.51 -4.41 7.23
N ALA A 250 3.04 -3.22 7.58
CA ALA A 250 2.23 -2.09 8.05
C ALA A 250 1.19 -1.65 7.01
N LEU A 251 1.58 -1.56 5.74
CA LEU A 251 0.70 -1.17 4.63
C LEU A 251 -0.38 -2.23 4.37
N VAL A 252 -0.06 -3.52 4.48
CA VAL A 252 -1.05 -4.61 4.38
C VAL A 252 -2.04 -4.56 5.55
N LEU A 253 -1.54 -4.37 6.77
CA LEU A 253 -2.35 -4.21 7.97
C LEU A 253 -3.31 -3.01 7.84
N TYR A 254 -2.78 -1.84 7.45
CA TYR A 254 -3.53 -0.62 7.18
C TYR A 254 -4.61 -0.86 6.12
N ALA A 255 -4.24 -1.41 4.96
CA ALA A 255 -5.16 -1.65 3.84
C ALA A 255 -6.29 -2.61 4.26
N GLY A 256 -5.97 -3.66 5.00
CA GLY A 256 -6.95 -4.62 5.54
C GLY A 256 -7.94 -3.97 6.50
N MET A 257 -7.45 -3.17 7.46
CA MET A 257 -8.30 -2.43 8.39
C MET A 257 -9.17 -1.40 7.68
N PHE A 258 -8.58 -0.54 6.85
CA PHE A 258 -9.27 0.53 6.13
C PHE A 258 -10.33 -0.02 5.17
N TYR A 259 -10.01 -1.06 4.41
CA TYR A 259 -10.97 -1.73 3.53
C TYR A 259 -12.14 -2.31 4.33
N THR A 260 -11.85 -3.00 5.44
CA THR A 260 -12.88 -3.62 6.29
C THR A 260 -13.75 -2.57 6.99
N ALA A 261 -13.16 -1.47 7.45
CA ALA A 261 -13.86 -0.32 8.02
C ALA A 261 -14.88 0.26 7.03
N MET A 262 -14.39 0.68 5.86
CA MET A 262 -15.22 1.29 4.82
C MET A 262 -16.31 0.35 4.31
N SER A 263 -15.95 -0.92 4.10
CA SER A 263 -16.90 -1.96 3.73
C SER A 263 -18.03 -2.07 4.74
N THR A 264 -17.70 -2.14 6.04
CA THR A 264 -18.68 -2.30 7.12
C THR A 264 -19.61 -1.10 7.21
N ILE A 265 -19.06 0.12 7.16
CA ILE A 265 -19.85 1.36 7.17
C ILE A 265 -20.80 1.41 5.97
N LYS A 266 -20.32 1.04 4.78
CA LYS A 266 -21.11 1.08 3.55
C LYS A 266 -22.22 0.03 3.56
N GLU A 267 -21.95 -1.18 4.03
CA GLU A 267 -22.95 -2.24 4.17
C GLU A 267 -24.03 -1.84 5.18
N PHE A 268 -23.66 -1.27 6.34
CA PHE A 268 -24.63 -0.76 7.30
C PHE A 268 -25.53 0.33 6.70
N LYS A 269 -24.94 1.35 6.04
CA LYS A 269 -25.69 2.45 5.40
C LYS A 269 -26.68 1.94 4.34
N PHE A 270 -26.31 0.90 3.59
CA PHE A 270 -27.19 0.31 2.57
C PHE A 270 -28.49 -0.25 3.14
N THR A 271 -28.45 -0.77 4.37
CA THR A 271 -29.63 -1.33 5.06
C THR A 271 -30.58 -0.28 5.63
N GLN A 272 -30.26 1.01 5.53
CA GLN A 272 -31.18 2.07 5.95
C GLN A 272 -32.31 2.26 4.91
N GLU A 273 -33.46 2.74 5.36
CA GLU A 273 -34.61 3.01 4.50
C GLU A 273 -34.25 4.04 3.41
N GLY A 274 -34.78 3.88 2.21
CA GLY A 274 -34.46 4.72 1.05
C GLY A 274 -33.01 4.64 0.52
N ALA A 275 -32.07 4.04 1.26
CA ALA A 275 -30.66 4.05 0.88
C ALA A 275 -30.39 3.28 -0.43
N LEU A 276 -29.63 3.90 -1.33
CA LEU A 276 -29.18 3.31 -2.59
C LEU A 276 -27.74 2.79 -2.49
N TRP A 277 -27.42 1.72 -3.22
CA TRP A 277 -26.03 1.26 -3.29
C TRP A 277 -25.28 2.13 -4.30
N GLN A 278 -24.40 2.99 -3.79
CA GLN A 278 -23.62 3.92 -4.63
C GLN A 278 -24.49 4.86 -5.47
N GLY A 279 -25.63 5.27 -4.93
CA GLY A 279 -26.57 6.14 -5.62
C GLY A 279 -27.40 5.43 -6.70
N GLN A 280 -27.35 4.10 -6.79
CA GLN A 280 -28.12 3.32 -7.76
C GLN A 280 -28.96 2.21 -7.11
N LYS A 281 -30.04 1.81 -7.79
CA LYS A 281 -30.79 0.59 -7.44
C LYS A 281 -29.86 -0.63 -7.62
N LEU A 282 -29.95 -1.59 -6.69
CA LEU A 282 -29.04 -2.74 -6.65
C LEU A 282 -29.00 -3.55 -7.96
N LYS A 283 -30.16 -3.75 -8.60
CA LYS A 283 -30.24 -4.46 -9.90
C LYS A 283 -29.49 -3.73 -11.01
N ALA A 284 -29.70 -2.41 -11.15
CA ALA A 284 -29.01 -1.58 -12.15
C ALA A 284 -27.49 -1.56 -11.91
N PHE A 285 -27.07 -1.44 -10.65
CA PHE A 285 -25.66 -1.51 -10.28
C PHE A 285 -25.04 -2.88 -10.63
N ALA A 286 -25.74 -3.98 -10.33
CA ALA A 286 -25.29 -5.33 -10.63
C ALA A 286 -25.15 -5.58 -12.14
N GLN A 287 -26.08 -5.07 -12.95
CA GLN A 287 -26.01 -5.10 -14.41
C GLN A 287 -24.83 -4.29 -14.94
N ALA A 288 -24.62 -3.06 -14.42
CA ALA A 288 -23.48 -2.23 -14.80
C ALA A 288 -22.14 -2.94 -14.55
N LEU A 289 -21.97 -3.56 -13.37
CA LEU A 289 -20.77 -4.33 -13.03
C LEU A 289 -20.53 -5.56 -13.91
N ALA A 290 -21.56 -6.13 -14.51
CA ALA A 290 -21.43 -7.30 -15.38
C ALA A 290 -20.80 -6.97 -16.73
N SER A 291 -20.84 -5.70 -17.15
CA SER A 291 -20.32 -5.25 -18.44
C SER A 291 -18.81 -5.51 -18.59
N PRO A 292 -18.32 -5.89 -19.79
CA PRO A 292 -16.88 -6.10 -20.03
C PRO A 292 -16.04 -4.87 -19.73
N GLY A 293 -16.57 -3.67 -20.02
CA GLY A 293 -15.93 -2.40 -19.74
C GLY A 293 -15.66 -2.19 -18.25
N MET A 294 -16.64 -2.51 -17.39
CA MET A 294 -16.49 -2.43 -15.94
C MET A 294 -15.55 -3.49 -15.37
N LYS A 295 -15.58 -4.72 -15.88
CA LYS A 295 -14.64 -5.77 -15.48
C LYS A 295 -13.19 -5.36 -15.77
N ARG A 296 -12.94 -4.80 -16.96
CA ARG A 296 -11.62 -4.27 -17.35
C ARG A 296 -11.20 -3.10 -16.46
N LEU A 297 -12.10 -2.16 -16.21
CA LEU A 297 -11.81 -1.01 -15.34
C LEU A 297 -11.47 -1.47 -13.91
N HIS A 298 -12.25 -2.40 -13.35
CA HIS A 298 -12.00 -2.99 -12.04
C HIS A 298 -10.64 -3.72 -11.97
N LEU A 299 -10.27 -4.46 -13.02
CA LEU A 299 -8.94 -5.08 -13.10
C LEU A 299 -7.84 -4.02 -13.12
N GLN A 300 -7.96 -2.97 -13.94
CA GLN A 300 -7.00 -1.87 -13.99
C GLN A 300 -6.86 -1.17 -12.65
N THR A 301 -7.96 -0.88 -11.95
CA THR A 301 -7.92 -0.30 -10.61
C THR A 301 -7.22 -1.22 -9.61
N ARG A 302 -7.40 -2.55 -9.71
CA ARG A 302 -6.71 -3.53 -8.83
C ARG A 302 -5.21 -3.56 -9.10
N VAL A 303 -4.81 -3.65 -10.37
CA VAL A 303 -3.40 -3.64 -10.78
C VAL A 303 -2.72 -2.36 -10.33
N LEU A 304 -3.36 -1.20 -10.53
CA LEU A 304 -2.81 0.09 -10.11
C LEU A 304 -2.77 0.25 -8.59
N ALA A 305 -3.72 -0.30 -7.84
CA ALA A 305 -3.64 -0.32 -6.37
C ALA A 305 -2.44 -1.16 -5.90
N GLY A 306 -2.20 -2.30 -6.54
CA GLY A 306 -0.99 -3.11 -6.30
C GLY A 306 0.29 -2.37 -6.67
N LEU A 307 0.28 -1.64 -7.80
CA LEU A 307 1.43 -0.85 -8.22
C LEU A 307 1.72 0.31 -7.25
N VAL A 308 0.69 1.02 -6.74
CA VAL A 308 0.85 2.03 -5.67
C VAL A 308 1.47 1.42 -4.42
N PHE A 309 1.03 0.22 -4.01
CA PHE A 309 1.63 -0.50 -2.89
C PHE A 309 3.12 -0.80 -3.15
N LEU A 310 3.47 -1.30 -4.34
CA LEU A 310 4.85 -1.58 -4.71
C LEU A 310 5.71 -0.31 -4.79
N THR A 311 5.18 0.80 -5.32
CA THR A 311 5.87 2.09 -5.32
C THR A 311 6.12 2.57 -3.89
N ALA A 312 5.12 2.51 -3.00
CA ALA A 312 5.30 2.87 -1.59
C ALA A 312 6.34 1.97 -0.90
N LEU A 313 6.31 0.66 -1.15
CA LEU A 313 7.28 -0.30 -0.63
C LEU A 313 8.71 -0.02 -1.12
N SER A 314 8.90 0.29 -2.40
CA SER A 314 10.21 0.65 -2.96
C SER A 314 10.81 1.90 -2.29
N GLY A 315 9.98 2.82 -1.81
CA GLY A 315 10.42 3.99 -1.03
C GLY A 315 11.12 3.63 0.28
N ALA A 316 10.82 2.47 0.89
CA ALA A 316 11.54 1.99 2.07
C ALA A 316 13.00 1.62 1.76
N PHE A 317 13.29 1.14 0.54
CA PHE A 317 14.67 0.89 0.12
C PHE A 317 15.41 2.21 -0.09
N VAL A 318 14.75 3.21 -0.70
CA VAL A 318 15.32 4.55 -0.88
C VAL A 318 15.67 5.18 0.47
N ALA A 319 14.76 5.14 1.45
CA ALA A 319 15.00 5.65 2.80
C ALA A 319 15.99 4.78 3.59
N GLY A 320 15.99 3.46 3.38
CA GLY A 320 16.91 2.54 4.05
C GLY A 320 18.36 2.76 3.66
N LEU A 321 18.61 3.08 2.40
CA LEU A 321 19.95 3.29 1.83
C LEU A 321 20.38 4.76 1.80
N ASP A 322 19.54 5.69 2.26
CA ASP A 322 19.74 7.14 2.13
C ASP A 322 19.88 7.60 0.66
N ALA A 323 19.29 6.82 -0.26
CA ALA A 323 19.40 7.00 -1.70
C ALA A 323 18.72 8.29 -2.22
N GLY A 324 17.86 8.91 -1.40
CA GLY A 324 17.23 10.19 -1.73
C GLY A 324 18.21 11.37 -1.85
N LEU A 325 19.44 11.23 -1.34
CA LEU A 325 20.48 12.26 -1.33
C LEU A 325 21.48 12.16 -2.49
N LEU A 326 21.36 11.15 -3.37
CA LEU A 326 22.30 10.95 -4.49
C LEU A 326 22.01 11.90 -5.66
N TYR A 327 20.85 11.70 -6.30
CA TYR A 327 20.39 12.56 -7.39
C TYR A 327 19.21 13.41 -6.93
N ASN A 328 19.38 14.72 -6.91
CA ASN A 328 18.39 15.66 -6.36
C ASN A 328 17.69 16.54 -7.41
N GLU A 329 17.86 16.18 -8.68
CA GLU A 329 17.16 16.76 -9.83
C GLU A 329 16.04 15.84 -10.34
N PHE A 330 15.10 16.42 -11.09
CA PHE A 330 13.98 15.73 -11.72
C PHE A 330 13.56 16.49 -12.99
N PRO A 331 13.29 15.84 -14.13
CA PRO A 331 13.22 14.38 -14.34
C PRO A 331 14.58 13.69 -14.55
N LEU A 332 15.66 14.47 -14.63
CA LEU A 332 17.01 13.95 -14.88
C LEU A 332 17.65 13.33 -13.62
N MET A 333 18.76 12.63 -13.81
CA MET A 333 19.71 12.07 -12.85
C MET A 333 21.11 12.17 -13.46
N GLY A 334 21.94 13.09 -12.97
CA GLY A 334 23.26 13.38 -13.49
C GLY A 334 23.24 14.07 -14.87
N GLY A 335 22.25 14.92 -15.12
CA GLY A 335 22.03 15.57 -16.42
C GLY A 335 21.51 14.62 -17.52
N ARG A 336 21.13 13.39 -17.17
CA ARG A 336 20.60 12.35 -18.09
C ARG A 336 19.28 11.80 -17.59
N ILE A 337 18.49 11.13 -18.43
CA ILE A 337 17.21 10.52 -18.00
C ILE A 337 17.45 9.32 -17.08
N ALA A 338 18.57 8.62 -17.27
CA ALA A 338 19.01 7.51 -16.43
C ALA A 338 20.51 7.69 -16.13
N PRO A 339 20.97 7.26 -14.95
CA PRO A 339 22.39 7.16 -14.65
C PRO A 339 23.13 6.25 -15.65
N PRO A 340 24.46 6.39 -15.78
CA PRO A 340 25.29 5.47 -16.55
C PRO A 340 25.07 3.99 -16.18
N ALA A 341 25.25 3.08 -17.14
CA ALA A 341 24.98 1.64 -16.94
C ALA A 341 25.95 1.01 -15.92
N ASP A 342 27.18 1.49 -15.85
CA ASP A 342 28.20 1.13 -14.87
C ASP A 342 27.83 1.57 -13.45
N GLU A 343 27.07 2.66 -13.30
CA GLU A 343 26.49 3.03 -12.00
C GLU A 343 25.26 2.19 -11.65
N LEU A 344 24.40 1.88 -12.62
CA LEU A 344 23.17 1.10 -12.39
C LEU A 344 23.44 -0.39 -12.11
N PHE A 345 24.53 -0.93 -12.66
CA PHE A 345 24.92 -2.33 -12.53
C PHE A 345 26.38 -2.44 -12.09
N ASN A 346 26.71 -1.73 -11.01
CA ASN A 346 28.06 -1.75 -10.45
C ASN A 346 28.37 -3.15 -9.88
N ARG A 347 29.53 -3.70 -10.27
CA ARG A 347 30.04 -5.00 -9.80
C ARG A 347 30.49 -4.97 -8.34
N ASP A 348 30.72 -3.82 -7.74
CA ASP A 348 31.07 -3.68 -6.31
C ASP A 348 29.94 -4.20 -5.39
N TYR A 349 28.70 -4.20 -5.87
CA TYR A 349 27.56 -4.78 -5.16
C TYR A 349 27.43 -6.30 -5.34
N CYS A 350 28.24 -6.92 -6.20
CA CYS A 350 28.22 -8.36 -6.43
C CYS A 350 28.98 -9.09 -5.32
N LYS A 351 28.36 -10.10 -4.69
CA LYS A 351 29.02 -10.92 -3.66
C LYS A 351 29.35 -12.32 -4.17
N SER A 352 28.66 -12.79 -5.20
CA SER A 352 28.92 -14.08 -5.80
C SER A 352 30.12 -14.01 -6.76
N PRO A 353 31.12 -14.90 -6.65
CA PRO A 353 32.28 -14.89 -7.55
C PRO A 353 31.93 -15.04 -9.04
N ASP A 354 30.82 -15.69 -9.34
CA ASP A 354 30.33 -15.95 -10.71
C ASP A 354 29.51 -14.79 -11.31
N GLY A 355 29.22 -13.73 -10.55
CA GLY A 355 28.41 -12.61 -11.02
C GLY A 355 26.89 -12.85 -11.01
N SER A 356 26.41 -13.99 -10.50
CA SER A 356 24.98 -14.36 -10.61
C SER A 356 24.04 -13.41 -9.86
N ASP A 357 24.54 -12.70 -8.86
CA ASP A 357 23.77 -11.80 -8.00
C ASP A 357 23.84 -10.31 -8.40
N LEU A 358 24.51 -9.98 -9.52
CA LEU A 358 24.68 -8.61 -10.00
C LEU A 358 23.35 -7.85 -10.09
N TRP A 359 22.33 -8.45 -10.71
CA TRP A 359 21.07 -7.77 -11.00
C TRP A 359 20.26 -7.48 -9.75
N TRP A 360 19.95 -8.51 -8.94
CA TRP A 360 19.05 -8.33 -7.81
C TRP A 360 19.69 -7.52 -6.68
N ARG A 361 21.02 -7.61 -6.50
CA ARG A 361 21.73 -6.77 -5.52
C ARG A 361 21.76 -5.32 -5.94
N ASN A 362 21.99 -5.01 -7.22
CA ASN A 362 21.91 -3.62 -7.66
C ASN A 362 20.49 -3.06 -7.46
N ILE A 363 19.44 -3.81 -7.82
CA ILE A 363 18.04 -3.39 -7.64
C ILE A 363 17.65 -3.14 -6.16
N LEU A 364 18.33 -3.76 -5.18
CA LEU A 364 17.92 -3.72 -3.77
C LEU A 364 18.96 -3.13 -2.80
N GLU A 365 20.22 -3.00 -3.22
CA GLU A 365 21.37 -2.60 -2.38
C GLU A 365 22.16 -1.43 -2.99
N ASN A 366 22.13 -1.24 -4.32
CA ASN A 366 22.78 -0.08 -4.95
C ASN A 366 21.88 1.16 -4.81
N PRO A 367 22.28 2.20 -4.06
CA PRO A 367 21.45 3.38 -3.85
C PRO A 367 21.07 4.11 -5.15
N THR A 368 21.96 4.18 -6.14
CA THR A 368 21.68 4.79 -7.44
C THR A 368 20.55 4.06 -8.16
N THR A 369 20.66 2.73 -8.25
CA THR A 369 19.68 1.87 -8.92
C THR A 369 18.36 1.86 -8.18
N VAL A 370 18.38 1.76 -6.85
CA VAL A 370 17.18 1.82 -6.00
C VAL A 370 16.44 3.16 -6.17
N GLN A 371 17.17 4.27 -6.24
CA GLN A 371 16.57 5.59 -6.48
C GLN A 371 15.95 5.66 -7.88
N PHE A 372 16.65 5.17 -8.90
CA PHE A 372 16.16 5.12 -10.27
C PHE A 372 14.90 4.24 -10.40
N ASP A 373 14.92 3.03 -9.85
CA ASP A 373 13.80 2.09 -9.86
C ASP A 373 12.56 2.67 -9.19
N HIS A 374 12.74 3.34 -8.04
CA HIS A 374 11.64 4.03 -7.36
C HIS A 374 11.04 5.15 -8.23
N ARG A 375 11.87 5.95 -8.91
CA ARG A 375 11.42 7.00 -9.84
C ARG A 375 10.65 6.40 -11.01
N VAL A 376 11.15 5.32 -11.62
CA VAL A 376 10.47 4.62 -12.72
C VAL A 376 9.12 4.05 -12.27
N LEU A 377 9.05 3.44 -11.08
CA LEU A 377 7.81 2.97 -10.48
C LEU A 377 6.84 4.13 -10.23
N ALA A 378 7.30 5.25 -9.67
CA ALA A 378 6.48 6.42 -9.40
C ALA A 378 5.90 7.05 -10.68
N ILE A 379 6.72 7.20 -11.73
CA ILE A 379 6.30 7.71 -13.04
C ILE A 379 5.26 6.78 -13.68
N THR A 380 5.53 5.47 -13.67
CA THR A 380 4.62 4.45 -14.21
C THR A 380 3.28 4.45 -13.47
N THR A 381 3.31 4.54 -12.14
CA THR A 381 2.12 4.66 -11.29
C THR A 381 1.33 5.92 -11.60
N TYR A 382 1.98 7.09 -11.68
CA TYR A 382 1.34 8.37 -11.96
C TYR A 382 0.61 8.35 -13.31
N PHE A 383 1.32 7.97 -14.38
CA PHE A 383 0.71 7.90 -15.72
C PHE A 383 -0.34 6.80 -15.83
N GLY A 384 -0.17 5.67 -15.13
CA GLY A 384 -1.18 4.61 -15.06
C GLY A 384 -2.48 5.08 -14.42
N ILE A 385 -2.41 5.82 -13.30
CA ILE A 385 -3.58 6.42 -12.65
C ILE A 385 -4.19 7.53 -13.51
N GLY A 386 -3.37 8.37 -14.15
CA GLY A 386 -3.84 9.38 -15.10
C GLY A 386 -4.61 8.76 -16.27
N TRP A 387 -4.10 7.67 -16.83
CA TRP A 387 -4.78 6.91 -17.88
C TRP A 387 -6.11 6.31 -17.39
N LEU A 388 -6.13 5.72 -16.19
CA LEU A 388 -7.35 5.22 -15.57
C LEU A 388 -8.41 6.34 -15.43
N TRP A 389 -7.98 7.52 -14.98
CA TRP A 389 -8.83 8.69 -14.83
C TRP A 389 -9.40 9.17 -16.17
N LEU A 390 -8.56 9.35 -17.20
CA LEU A 390 -9.01 9.73 -18.55
C LEU A 390 -10.04 8.74 -19.10
N ARG A 391 -9.79 7.44 -18.97
CA ARG A 391 -10.72 6.39 -19.39
C ARG A 391 -12.04 6.45 -18.62
N SER A 392 -11.99 6.75 -17.32
CA SER A 392 -13.19 6.84 -16.46
C SER A 392 -14.13 7.98 -16.85
N ARG A 393 -13.61 9.05 -17.45
CA ARG A 393 -14.40 10.20 -17.91
C ARG A 393 -15.33 9.85 -19.07
N LYS A 394 -14.83 9.07 -20.02
CA LYS A 394 -15.58 8.65 -21.22
C LYS A 394 -16.44 7.40 -20.98
N ALA A 395 -16.23 6.70 -19.87
CA ALA A 395 -16.93 5.46 -19.57
C ALA A 395 -18.30 5.71 -18.88
N THR A 396 -19.30 4.91 -19.25
CA THR A 396 -20.60 4.85 -18.58
C THR A 396 -20.46 4.10 -17.25
N ILE A 397 -20.11 4.84 -16.19
CA ILE A 397 -19.83 4.29 -14.85
C ILE A 397 -20.61 5.05 -13.77
N PRO A 398 -20.85 4.45 -12.59
CA PRO A 398 -21.46 5.15 -11.47
C PRO A 398 -20.68 6.42 -11.09
N VAL A 399 -21.40 7.49 -10.72
CA VAL A 399 -20.80 8.77 -10.31
C VAL A 399 -19.83 8.58 -9.13
N ALA A 400 -20.15 7.70 -8.19
CA ALA A 400 -19.28 7.38 -7.07
C ALA A 400 -17.93 6.80 -7.52
N THR A 401 -17.93 5.87 -8.49
CA THR A 401 -16.71 5.30 -9.07
C THR A 401 -15.89 6.37 -9.78
N ARG A 402 -16.54 7.23 -10.57
CA ARG A 402 -15.86 8.33 -11.27
C ARG A 402 -15.20 9.31 -10.30
N ARG A 403 -15.92 9.72 -9.24
CA ARG A 403 -15.39 10.60 -8.19
C ARG A 403 -14.23 9.95 -7.43
N ALA A 404 -14.33 8.67 -7.10
CA ALA A 404 -13.25 7.95 -6.42
C ALA A 404 -11.97 7.85 -7.28
N ILE A 405 -12.10 7.56 -8.58
CA ILE A 405 -10.94 7.56 -9.50
C ILE A 405 -10.36 8.97 -9.65
N ALA A 406 -11.20 10.00 -9.75
CA ALA A 406 -10.74 11.39 -9.80
C ALA A 406 -10.01 11.81 -8.53
N ALA A 407 -10.50 11.42 -7.35
CA ALA A 407 -9.84 11.66 -6.08
C ALA A 407 -8.48 10.94 -6.00
N ALA A 408 -8.38 9.70 -6.48
CA ALA A 408 -7.11 8.98 -6.56
C ALA A 408 -6.10 9.69 -7.48
N PHE A 409 -6.54 10.20 -8.64
CA PHE A 409 -5.67 11.00 -9.50
C PHE A 409 -5.29 12.34 -8.87
N GLY A 410 -6.21 13.01 -8.18
CA GLY A 410 -5.89 14.22 -7.39
C GLY A 410 -4.80 13.95 -6.35
N MET A 411 -4.92 12.87 -5.59
CA MET A 411 -3.89 12.47 -4.62
C MET A 411 -2.58 12.04 -5.30
N ALA A 412 -2.62 11.45 -6.50
CA ALA A 412 -1.40 11.13 -7.27
C ALA A 412 -0.62 12.39 -7.67
N ASN A 413 -1.30 13.51 -7.97
CA ASN A 413 -0.65 14.80 -8.23
C ASN A 413 0.04 15.35 -6.97
N VAL A 414 -0.65 15.29 -5.82
CA VAL A 414 -0.05 15.65 -4.52
C VAL A 414 1.18 14.79 -4.23
N GLN A 415 1.08 13.47 -4.45
CA GLN A 415 2.18 12.55 -4.21
C GLN A 415 3.39 12.80 -5.10
N ALA A 416 3.16 13.07 -6.39
CA ALA A 416 4.22 13.44 -7.33
C ALA A 416 4.89 14.75 -6.92
N LEU A 417 4.11 15.77 -6.55
CA LEU A 417 4.64 17.05 -6.07
C LEU A 417 5.51 16.86 -4.83
N LEU A 418 5.04 16.11 -3.83
CA LEU A 418 5.79 15.81 -2.61
C LEU A 418 7.10 15.07 -2.91
N GLY A 419 7.10 14.11 -3.85
CA GLY A 419 8.30 13.37 -4.22
C GLY A 419 9.33 14.27 -4.92
N ILE A 420 8.88 15.11 -5.86
CA ILE A 420 9.75 16.04 -6.59
C ILE A 420 10.34 17.08 -5.64
N THR A 421 9.54 17.68 -4.75
CA THR A 421 10.04 18.68 -3.81
C THR A 421 10.95 18.06 -2.76
N THR A 422 10.72 16.80 -2.35
CA THR A 422 11.66 16.07 -1.48
C THR A 422 13.05 15.97 -2.13
N LEU A 423 13.12 15.76 -3.45
CA LEU A 423 14.40 15.74 -4.17
C LEU A 423 15.03 17.14 -4.24
N TRP A 424 14.28 18.14 -4.72
CA TRP A 424 14.79 19.50 -4.94
C TRP A 424 15.35 20.17 -3.68
N TYR A 425 14.78 19.85 -2.51
CA TYR A 425 15.19 20.44 -1.24
C TYR A 425 16.10 19.52 -0.42
N LEU A 426 16.71 18.49 -1.00
CA LEU A 426 17.66 17.59 -0.34
C LEU A 426 17.05 16.84 0.87
N VAL A 427 15.88 16.22 0.66
CA VAL A 427 15.16 15.36 1.61
C VAL A 427 14.87 16.03 2.97
N PRO A 428 14.20 17.21 3.03
CA PRO A 428 13.79 17.77 4.31
C PRO A 428 12.82 16.83 5.02
N ILE A 429 13.05 16.56 6.31
CA ILE A 429 12.25 15.61 7.11
C ILE A 429 10.73 15.87 6.98
N PRO A 430 10.22 17.13 7.05
CA PRO A 430 8.78 17.36 6.90
C PRO A 430 8.24 16.96 5.51
N LEU A 431 9.01 17.18 4.43
CA LEU A 431 8.61 16.80 3.08
C LEU A 431 8.67 15.30 2.88
N ALA A 432 9.74 14.64 3.36
CA ALA A 432 9.88 13.19 3.28
C ALA A 432 8.79 12.46 4.08
N ALA A 433 8.49 12.92 5.31
CA ALA A 433 7.40 12.40 6.12
C ALA A 433 6.03 12.63 5.47
N SER A 434 5.82 13.81 4.86
CA SER A 434 4.60 14.11 4.11
C SER A 434 4.46 13.23 2.86
N HIS A 435 5.56 12.97 2.15
CA HIS A 435 5.60 12.08 1.00
C HIS A 435 5.25 10.64 1.39
N GLN A 436 5.77 10.16 2.52
CA GLN A 436 5.40 8.87 3.09
C GLN A 436 3.91 8.82 3.46
N ALA A 437 3.38 9.83 4.17
CA ALA A 437 1.96 9.93 4.49
C ALA A 437 1.09 9.95 3.22
N GLY A 438 1.49 10.72 2.22
CA GLY A 438 0.80 10.84 0.93
C GLY A 438 0.75 9.51 0.18
N SER A 439 1.77 8.66 0.28
CA SER A 439 1.77 7.34 -0.35
C SER A 439 0.67 6.44 0.24
N VAL A 440 0.47 6.50 1.56
CA VAL A 440 -0.59 5.77 2.26
C VAL A 440 -1.95 6.32 1.85
N LEU A 441 -2.11 7.65 1.78
CA LEU A 441 -3.36 8.29 1.35
C LEU A 441 -3.71 7.97 -0.11
N LEU A 442 -2.71 7.88 -0.99
CA LEU A 442 -2.91 7.45 -2.37
C LEU A 442 -3.38 6.00 -2.44
N LEU A 443 -2.78 5.11 -1.63
CA LEU A 443 -3.25 3.74 -1.47
C LEU A 443 -4.70 3.68 -0.96
N SER A 444 -5.06 4.52 0.02
CA SER A 444 -6.43 4.64 0.54
C SER A 444 -7.42 5.09 -0.54
N ALA A 445 -7.04 6.06 -1.37
CA ALA A 445 -7.86 6.52 -2.48
C ALA A 445 -8.09 5.42 -3.53
N MET A 446 -7.06 4.62 -3.82
CA MET A 446 -7.17 3.46 -4.71
C MET A 446 -8.04 2.35 -4.10
N ILE A 447 -7.89 2.05 -2.81
CA ILE A 447 -8.76 1.11 -2.09
C ILE A 447 -10.21 1.61 -2.08
N HIS A 448 -10.43 2.91 -1.90
CA HIS A 448 -11.75 3.51 -1.99
C HIS A 448 -12.35 3.35 -3.39
N ALA A 449 -11.57 3.57 -4.45
CA ALA A 449 -11.99 3.31 -5.81
C ALA A 449 -12.37 1.83 -6.01
N LEU A 450 -11.57 0.88 -5.49
CA LEU A 450 -11.89 -0.56 -5.51
C LEU A 450 -13.21 -0.88 -4.80
N LEU A 451 -13.46 -0.26 -3.65
CA LEU A 451 -14.71 -0.43 -2.90
C LEU A 451 -15.95 0.05 -3.67
N THR A 452 -15.80 0.91 -4.68
CA THR A 452 -16.91 1.26 -5.59
C THR A 452 -17.26 0.13 -6.57
N PHE A 453 -16.40 -0.85 -6.79
CA PHE A 453 -16.75 -2.03 -7.59
C PHE A 453 -17.40 -3.15 -6.75
N LYS A 454 -17.35 -3.04 -5.41
CA LYS A 454 -17.88 -4.04 -4.50
C LYS A 454 -19.43 -4.06 -4.52
N LYS A 455 -20.00 -5.27 -4.51
CA LYS A 455 -21.43 -5.55 -4.26
C LYS A 455 -21.69 -5.64 -2.75
N PRO A 456 -22.91 -5.30 -2.27
CA PRO A 456 -23.24 -5.49 -0.86
C PRO A 456 -23.13 -6.97 -0.46
N GLY A 457 -22.69 -7.25 0.77
CA GLY A 457 -22.63 -8.61 1.30
C GLY A 457 -24.02 -9.26 1.45
N ALA A 458 -24.06 -10.59 1.53
CA ALA A 458 -25.32 -11.36 1.63
C ALA A 458 -26.18 -10.92 2.82
N ALA A 459 -25.58 -10.69 3.99
CA ALA A 459 -26.29 -10.21 5.17
C ALA A 459 -26.96 -8.85 4.93
N ALA A 460 -26.22 -7.88 4.36
CA ALA A 460 -26.75 -6.56 4.06
C ALA A 460 -27.90 -6.60 3.03
N GLN A 461 -27.82 -7.50 2.04
CA GLN A 461 -28.90 -7.73 1.08
C GLN A 461 -30.14 -8.34 1.76
N ALA A 462 -29.97 -9.35 2.62
CA ALA A 462 -31.05 -9.95 3.38
C ALA A 462 -31.77 -8.91 4.25
N TRP A 463 -31.02 -8.10 5.00
CA TRP A 463 -31.57 -7.02 5.82
C TRP A 463 -32.32 -5.96 5.01
N LYS A 464 -31.81 -5.59 3.83
CA LYS A 464 -32.49 -4.64 2.94
C LYS A 464 -33.83 -5.18 2.46
N LEU A 465 -33.87 -6.46 2.07
CA LEU A 465 -35.09 -7.13 1.62
C LEU A 465 -36.10 -7.26 2.77
N TRP A 466 -35.64 -7.67 3.95
CA TRP A 466 -36.48 -7.80 5.13
C TRP A 466 -37.16 -6.47 5.50
N LYS A 467 -36.40 -5.38 5.61
CA LYS A 467 -36.96 -4.04 5.88
C LYS A 467 -37.93 -3.54 4.80
N SER A 468 -37.79 -3.99 3.55
CA SER A 468 -38.74 -3.61 2.50
C SER A 468 -40.09 -4.33 2.58
N LYS A 469 -40.16 -5.44 3.34
CA LYS A 469 -41.36 -6.27 3.52
C LYS A 469 -42.06 -6.01 4.85
N VAL A 470 -41.35 -5.53 5.86
CA VAL A 470 -41.91 -5.21 7.18
C VAL A 470 -42.43 -3.77 7.14
N PRO A 471 -43.72 -3.51 7.39
CA PRO A 471 -44.24 -2.15 7.51
C PRO A 471 -43.48 -1.40 8.61
N ALA A 472 -43.09 -0.15 8.36
CA ALA A 472 -42.54 0.69 9.42
C ALA A 472 -43.53 0.71 10.59
N ARG A 473 -43.10 0.29 11.78
CA ARG A 473 -43.90 0.54 13.00
C ARG A 473 -44.01 2.06 13.12
N LYS A 474 -45.22 2.58 12.90
CA LYS A 474 -45.57 3.99 13.08
C LYS A 474 -45.36 4.39 14.53
#